data_AF-A0A5C7R0Z8-F1
#
_entry.id   AF-A0A5C7R0Z8-F1
#
_cell.length_a   1.000
_cell.length_b   1.000
_cell.length_c   1.000
_cell.angle_alpha   90.00
_cell.angle_beta   90.00
_cell.angle_gamma   90.00
#
_symmetry.space_group_name_H-M   'P 1'
#
loop_
_entity.id
_entity.type
_entity.pdbx_description
1 polymer ?
#
loop_
_entity_poly.entity_id
_entity_poly.type
_entity_poly.pdbx_seq_one_letter_code
_entity_poly.pdbx_strand_id
1 'polypeptide(L)'
;MRLLPGASALVACLLLAGCCDQAAVQACETARDQQAAQALAREAVANPSAEPFELRVATVDGVKLQAAVVEAGCVDGRAAAARIRITWEVKTPGVNAVRILVGSSDKADKTWIEAGASGTETTGPWINDGALLRMQSQSTGEALGQVRAQARACR
;
A
#
# COMPACT_ATOMS: atom_id res chain seq x y z
N MET A 1 -39.21 -13.48 -28.49
CA MET A 1 -39.71 -12.16 -28.03
C MET A 1 -39.95 -12.22 -26.52
N ARG A 2 -38.91 -11.92 -25.74
CA ARG A 2 -38.96 -11.52 -24.32
C ARG A 2 -37.75 -10.63 -24.11
N LEU A 3 -37.96 -9.33 -24.30
CA LEU A 3 -37.10 -8.23 -23.86
C LEU A 3 -37.38 -7.98 -22.38
N LEU A 4 -36.34 -7.64 -21.61
CA LEU A 4 -36.31 -6.87 -20.34
C LEU A 4 -34.89 -7.02 -19.72
N PRO A 5 -34.38 -6.06 -18.92
CA PRO A 5 -34.03 -4.67 -19.24
C PRO A 5 -32.55 -4.36 -18.87
N GLY A 6 -31.89 -3.39 -19.51
CA GLY A 6 -31.62 -2.06 -18.93
C GLY A 6 -30.52 -2.10 -17.86
N ALA A 7 -29.24 -1.93 -18.18
CA ALA A 7 -28.57 -0.63 -18.31
C ALA A 7 -29.03 0.40 -17.26
N SER A 8 -28.31 0.50 -16.13
CA SER A 8 -28.10 1.72 -15.33
C SER A 8 -27.31 1.39 -14.05
N ALA A 9 -26.00 1.22 -14.19
CA ALA A 9 -25.06 1.33 -13.07
C ALA A 9 -24.31 2.66 -13.22
N LEU A 10 -25.05 3.76 -13.20
CA LEU A 10 -24.52 5.11 -13.25
C LEU A 10 -25.24 5.92 -12.17
N VAL A 11 -24.43 6.45 -11.25
CA VAL A 11 -24.73 7.60 -10.41
C VAL A 11 -25.81 7.38 -9.35
N ALA A 12 -25.37 6.99 -8.16
CA ALA A 12 -26.06 7.31 -6.91
C ALA A 12 -25.11 8.12 -6.00
N CYS A 13 -24.58 9.23 -6.53
CA CYS A 13 -24.15 10.36 -5.72
C CYS A 13 -25.18 11.45 -5.94
N LEU A 14 -26.20 11.53 -5.08
CA LEU A 14 -26.86 12.77 -4.66
C LEU A 14 -28.09 12.45 -3.79
N LEU A 15 -28.23 13.26 -2.75
CA LEU A 15 -29.37 13.41 -1.82
C LEU A 15 -29.32 12.51 -0.59
N LEU A 16 -28.83 13.07 0.53
CA LEU A 16 -29.63 13.31 1.73
C LEU A 16 -28.93 14.36 2.59
N ALA A 17 -29.58 15.51 2.74
CA ALA A 17 -29.24 16.52 3.73
C ALA A 17 -29.93 16.14 5.04
N GLY A 18 -29.16 15.99 6.12
CA GLY A 18 -29.67 15.83 7.47
C GLY A 18 -29.15 14.57 8.17
N CYS A 19 -28.39 14.79 9.24
CA CYS A 19 -27.71 13.82 10.12
C CYS A 19 -26.34 13.32 9.64
N CYS A 20 -25.35 13.48 10.52
CA CYS A 20 -23.94 13.15 10.35
C CYS A 20 -23.75 11.65 10.09
N ASP A 21 -23.72 11.26 8.82
CA ASP A 21 -23.59 9.88 8.41
C ASP A 21 -22.11 9.48 8.31
N GLN A 22 -21.50 9.17 9.46
CA GLN A 22 -20.14 8.63 9.53
C GLN A 22 -19.96 7.39 8.65
N ALA A 23 -21.04 6.61 8.45
CA ALA A 23 -21.02 5.44 7.59
C ALA A 23 -20.85 5.79 6.11
N ALA A 24 -21.48 6.87 5.63
CA ALA A 24 -21.31 7.33 4.25
C ALA A 24 -19.90 7.86 3.98
N VAL A 25 -19.30 8.54 4.97
CA VAL A 25 -17.91 9.01 4.88
C VAL A 25 -16.95 7.82 4.82
N GLN A 26 -17.10 6.85 5.73
CA GLN A 26 -16.27 5.64 5.76
C GLN A 26 -16.37 4.81 4.48
N ALA A 27 -17.57 4.70 3.89
CA ALA A 27 -17.76 3.98 2.63
C ALA A 27 -17.03 4.68 1.47
N CYS A 28 -17.06 6.02 1.42
CA CYS A 28 -16.33 6.81 0.42
C CYS A 28 -14.81 6.68 0.59
N GLU A 29 -14.30 6.74 1.82
CA GLU A 29 -12.88 6.53 2.12
C GLU A 29 -12.43 5.12 1.72
N THR A 30 -13.21 4.10 2.08
CA THR A 30 -12.93 2.69 1.72
C THR A 30 -12.91 2.49 0.20
N ALA A 31 -13.85 3.10 -0.53
CA ALA A 31 -13.89 3.01 -1.98
C ALA A 31 -12.67 3.68 -2.63
N ARG A 32 -12.22 4.81 -2.07
CA ARG A 32 -11.03 5.53 -2.54
C ARG A 32 -9.75 4.73 -2.28
N ASP A 33 -9.63 4.14 -1.10
CA ASP A 33 -8.53 3.24 -0.74
C ASP A 33 -8.48 2.02 -1.66
N GLN A 34 -9.64 1.43 -1.98
CA GLN A 34 -9.74 0.33 -2.93
C GLN A 34 -9.33 0.74 -4.34
N GLN A 35 -9.75 1.91 -4.82
CA GLN A 35 -9.35 2.41 -6.14
C GLN A 35 -7.85 2.68 -6.21
N ALA A 36 -7.26 3.28 -5.17
CA ALA A 36 -5.82 3.54 -5.12
C ALA A 36 -5.02 2.22 -5.03
N ALA A 37 -5.48 1.24 -4.25
CA ALA A 37 -4.87 -0.08 -4.21
C ALA A 37 -4.91 -0.78 -5.57
N GLN A 38 -5.99 -0.61 -6.34
CA GLN A 38 -6.11 -1.15 -7.70
C GLN A 38 -5.20 -0.43 -8.71
N ALA A 39 -5.02 0.88 -8.59
CA ALA A 39 -4.09 1.65 -9.41
C ALA A 39 -2.64 1.19 -9.18
N LEU A 40 -2.24 1.10 -7.90
CA LEU A 40 -0.93 0.60 -7.49
C LEU A 40 -0.70 -0.84 -7.94
N ALA A 41 -1.71 -1.71 -7.89
CA ALA A 41 -1.57 -3.09 -8.34
C ALA A 41 -1.21 -3.22 -9.83
N ARG A 42 -1.53 -2.22 -10.67
CA ARG A 42 -1.23 -2.23 -12.11
C ARG A 42 0.19 -1.74 -12.43
N GLU A 43 0.82 -0.97 -11.54
CA GLU A 43 2.10 -0.29 -11.78
C GLU A 43 3.29 -0.88 -11.01
N ALA A 44 3.24 -2.18 -10.67
CA ALA A 44 4.31 -2.81 -9.94
C ALA A 44 5.60 -2.93 -10.79
N VAL A 45 6.55 -2.02 -10.60
CA VAL A 45 7.89 -2.09 -11.20
C VAL A 45 8.73 -3.08 -10.39
N ALA A 46 9.28 -4.10 -11.07
CA ALA A 46 10.15 -5.08 -10.44
C ALA A 46 11.44 -4.41 -9.95
N ASN A 47 11.61 -4.29 -8.63
CA ASN A 47 12.88 -3.88 -8.02
C ASN A 47 13.75 -5.14 -7.86
N PRO A 48 15.09 -5.09 -8.10
CA PRO A 48 15.93 -6.27 -7.97
C PRO A 48 15.95 -6.73 -6.52
N SER A 49 15.25 -7.83 -6.27
CA SER A 49 15.11 -8.41 -4.95
C SER A 49 16.25 -9.39 -4.69
N ALA A 50 16.91 -9.27 -3.54
CA ALA A 50 17.84 -10.28 -3.07
C ALA A 50 17.05 -11.47 -2.50
N GLU A 51 17.39 -12.69 -2.90
CA GLU A 51 16.89 -13.89 -2.22
C GLU A 51 17.18 -13.78 -0.72
N PRO A 52 16.28 -14.27 0.15
CA PRO A 52 15.13 -15.14 -0.13
C PRO A 52 13.77 -14.42 -0.10
N PHE A 53 13.70 -13.09 -0.30
CA PHE A 53 12.43 -12.37 -0.45
C PHE A 53 12.32 -11.73 -1.82
N GLU A 54 11.14 -11.75 -2.44
CA GLU A 54 10.78 -10.91 -3.58
C GLU A 54 10.02 -9.67 -3.07
N LEU A 55 10.47 -8.47 -3.42
CA LEU A 55 9.82 -7.22 -3.09
C LEU A 55 9.09 -6.66 -4.32
N ARG A 56 7.77 -6.54 -4.21
CA ARG A 56 6.94 -5.90 -5.24
C ARG A 56 6.63 -4.48 -4.81
N VAL A 57 7.14 -3.51 -5.57
CA VAL A 57 6.96 -2.09 -5.30
C VAL A 57 5.97 -1.52 -6.31
N ALA A 58 5.01 -0.76 -5.81
CA ALA A 58 4.07 -0.01 -6.64
C ALA A 58 3.97 1.43 -6.13
N THR A 59 3.84 2.39 -7.03
CA THR A 59 3.81 3.83 -6.72
C THR A 59 2.89 4.55 -7.67
N VAL A 60 2.35 5.68 -7.24
CA VAL A 60 1.67 6.63 -8.13
C VAL A 60 2.68 7.55 -8.83
N ASP A 61 2.23 8.28 -9.85
CA ASP A 61 3.02 9.30 -10.53
C ASP A 61 3.60 10.34 -9.55
N GLY A 62 4.86 10.73 -9.79
CA GLY A 62 5.56 11.70 -8.94
C GLY A 62 6.12 11.13 -7.64
N VAL A 63 5.95 9.83 -7.39
CA VAL A 63 6.53 9.13 -6.23
C VAL A 63 7.61 8.17 -6.68
N LYS A 64 8.81 8.31 -6.12
CA LYS A 64 9.84 7.27 -6.20
C LYS A 64 9.84 6.53 -4.88
N LEU A 65 9.65 5.21 -4.93
CA LEU A 65 9.77 4.31 -3.79
C LEU A 65 10.70 3.17 -4.20
N GLN A 66 11.70 2.89 -3.38
CA GLN A 66 12.64 1.80 -3.58
C GLN A 66 12.68 0.98 -2.30
N ALA A 67 12.76 -0.34 -2.45
CA ALA A 67 12.85 -1.26 -1.32
C ALA A 67 13.92 -2.32 -1.56
N ALA A 68 14.72 -2.60 -0.54
CA ALA A 68 15.80 -3.59 -0.60
C ALA A 68 15.82 -4.45 0.66
N VAL A 69 15.98 -5.76 0.49
CA VAL A 69 16.24 -6.67 1.61
C VAL A 69 17.64 -6.38 2.14
N VAL A 70 17.72 -6.04 3.43
CA VAL A 70 18.99 -5.78 4.14
C VAL A 70 19.50 -7.03 4.83
N GLU A 71 18.58 -7.79 5.41
CA GLU A 71 18.86 -9.02 6.14
C GLU A 71 17.65 -9.94 6.01
N ALA A 72 17.86 -11.25 5.91
CA ALA A 72 16.79 -12.23 5.90
C ALA A 72 17.21 -13.48 6.68
N GLY A 73 16.26 -14.04 7.43
CA GLY A 73 16.39 -15.29 8.16
C GLY A 73 15.53 -16.38 7.54
N CYS A 74 16.08 -17.59 7.53
CA CYS A 74 15.42 -18.78 7.02
C CYS A 74 15.08 -19.74 8.17
N VAL A 75 13.90 -20.35 8.12
CA VAL A 75 13.49 -21.44 9.00
C VAL A 75 12.92 -22.54 8.12
N ASP A 76 13.40 -23.77 8.31
CA ASP A 76 12.99 -24.95 7.54
C ASP A 76 13.04 -24.75 6.01
N GLY A 77 14.09 -24.09 5.52
CA GLY A 77 14.30 -23.86 4.09
C GLY A 77 13.39 -22.79 3.46
N ARG A 78 12.64 -22.03 4.26
CA ARG A 78 11.80 -20.92 3.79
C ARG A 78 12.18 -19.62 4.49
N ALA A 79 12.07 -18.50 3.77
CA ALA A 79 12.26 -17.19 4.35
C ALA A 79 11.19 -16.94 5.42
N ALA A 80 11.62 -16.68 6.66
CA ALA A 80 10.74 -16.54 7.81
C ALA A 80 10.64 -15.08 8.29
N ALA A 81 11.74 -14.33 8.20
CA ALA A 81 11.80 -12.94 8.62
C ALA A 81 12.80 -12.16 7.76
N ALA A 82 12.57 -10.86 7.57
CA ALA A 82 13.51 -9.96 6.92
C ALA A 82 13.51 -8.56 7.54
N ARG A 83 14.61 -7.86 7.30
CA ARG A 83 14.74 -6.40 7.45
C ARG A 83 14.76 -5.82 6.04
N ILE A 84 13.90 -4.85 5.78
CA ILE A 84 13.84 -4.15 4.50
C ILE A 84 14.19 -2.69 4.72
N ARG A 85 15.06 -2.15 3.88
CA ARG A 85 15.27 -0.72 3.72
C ARG A 85 14.34 -0.19 2.66
N ILE A 86 13.66 0.90 2.97
CA ILE A 86 12.80 1.63 2.05
C ILE A 86 13.33 3.05 1.91
N THR A 87 13.42 3.53 0.69
CA THR A 87 13.84 4.90 0.36
C THR A 87 12.75 5.53 -0.49
N TRP A 88 12.35 6.75 -0.15
CA TRP A 88 11.28 7.45 -0.87
C TRP A 88 11.64 8.91 -1.19
N GLU A 89 11.06 9.39 -2.28
CA GLU A 89 11.05 10.79 -2.71
C GLU A 89 9.67 11.08 -3.33
N VAL A 90 8.91 12.00 -2.76
CA VAL A 90 7.60 12.43 -3.24
C VAL A 90 7.71 13.83 -3.83
N LYS A 91 7.34 13.98 -5.11
CA LYS A 91 7.29 15.26 -5.83
C LYS A 91 5.88 15.75 -6.12
N THR A 92 4.88 15.01 -5.64
CA THR A 92 3.46 15.38 -5.78
C THR A 92 3.18 16.69 -5.03
N PRO A 93 2.68 17.74 -5.70
CA PRO A 93 2.39 19.01 -5.04
C PRO A 93 1.44 18.86 -3.85
N GLY A 94 1.74 19.54 -2.75
CA GLY A 94 0.93 19.50 -1.53
C GLY A 94 1.22 18.33 -0.58
N VAL A 95 2.05 17.36 -0.99
CA VAL A 95 2.49 16.27 -0.12
C VAL A 95 3.86 16.61 0.48
N ASN A 96 3.86 17.06 1.74
CA ASN A 96 5.09 17.43 2.46
C ASN A 96 5.52 16.39 3.51
N ALA A 97 4.61 15.48 3.86
CA ALA A 97 4.84 14.43 4.85
C ALA A 97 4.09 13.16 4.47
N VAL A 98 4.68 12.03 4.81
CA VAL A 98 4.15 10.70 4.57
C VAL A 98 3.95 9.95 5.88
N ARG A 99 2.97 9.06 5.88
CA ARG A 99 2.80 8.01 6.88
C ARG A 99 3.03 6.67 6.20
N ILE A 100 3.87 5.84 6.77
CA ILE A 100 4.06 4.46 6.33
C ILE A 100 3.40 3.53 7.35
N LEU A 101 2.45 2.74 6.86
CA LEU A 101 1.74 1.75 7.63
C LEU A 101 2.29 0.36 7.34
N VAL A 102 2.25 -0.50 8.35
CA VAL A 102 2.48 -1.93 8.22
C VAL A 102 1.14 -2.65 8.36
N GLY A 103 0.89 -3.58 7.44
CA GLY A 103 -0.30 -4.43 7.44
C GLY A 103 -0.04 -5.82 6.88
N SER A 104 -1.08 -6.64 6.96
CA SER A 104 -1.23 -7.93 6.30
C SER A 104 -2.68 -8.06 5.83
N SER A 105 -2.97 -9.00 4.94
CA SER A 105 -4.33 -9.15 4.36
C SER A 105 -5.44 -9.43 5.39
N ASP A 106 -5.08 -9.83 6.60
CA ASP A 106 -5.95 -10.28 7.68
C ASP A 106 -6.00 -9.33 8.89
N LYS A 107 -5.21 -8.26 8.91
CA LYS A 107 -5.10 -7.36 10.07
C LYS A 107 -5.23 -5.90 9.67
N ALA A 108 -5.77 -5.12 10.61
CA ALA A 108 -5.79 -3.67 10.48
C ALA A 108 -4.36 -3.12 10.43
N ASP A 109 -4.16 -2.12 9.60
CA ASP A 109 -2.89 -1.46 9.46
C ASP A 109 -2.50 -0.68 10.72
N LYS A 110 -1.20 -0.67 10.99
CA LYS A 110 -0.62 0.12 12.06
C LYS A 110 0.39 1.10 11.50
N THR A 111 0.36 2.34 11.96
CA THR A 111 1.42 3.30 11.66
C THR A 111 2.76 2.76 12.15
N TRP A 112 3.70 2.62 11.24
CA TRP A 112 5.08 2.27 11.56
C TRP A 112 5.94 3.52 11.71
N ILE A 113 5.86 4.45 10.74
CA ILE A 113 6.61 5.71 10.78
C ILE A 113 5.82 6.86 10.14
N GLU A 114 6.06 8.07 10.62
CA GLU A 114 5.69 9.32 9.97
C GLU A 114 6.96 10.12 9.71
N ALA A 115 7.09 10.68 8.50
CA ALA A 115 8.31 11.34 8.06
C ALA A 115 8.02 12.38 6.97
N GLY A 116 9.05 13.13 6.57
CA GLY A 116 8.94 14.09 5.47
C GLY A 116 8.69 13.44 4.11
N ALA A 117 8.43 14.26 3.08
CA ALA A 117 8.22 13.83 1.69
C ALA A 117 9.41 13.08 1.06
N SER A 118 10.57 13.04 1.72
CA SER A 118 11.72 12.22 1.30
C SER A 118 12.40 11.63 2.53
N GLY A 119 12.96 10.43 2.38
CA GLY A 119 13.64 9.77 3.46
C GLY A 119 14.09 8.35 3.13
N THR A 120 14.73 7.73 4.10
CA THR A 120 15.10 6.32 4.08
C THR A 120 14.85 5.76 5.44
N GLU A 121 14.28 4.56 5.51
CA GLU A 121 14.14 3.86 6.78
C GLU A 121 14.25 2.35 6.64
N THR A 122 14.70 1.68 7.71
CA THR A 122 14.87 0.22 7.74
C THR A 122 13.97 -0.41 8.78
N THR A 123 13.23 -1.44 8.39
CA THR A 123 12.35 -2.20 9.29
C THR A 123 13.15 -2.98 10.35
N GLY A 124 12.44 -3.43 11.37
CA GLY A 124 12.94 -4.52 12.22
C GLY A 124 12.88 -5.87 11.49
N PRO A 125 13.39 -6.94 12.11
CA PRO A 125 13.41 -8.30 11.54
C PRO A 125 12.06 -8.99 11.73
N TRP A 126 10.99 -8.35 11.24
CA TRP A 126 9.61 -8.80 11.41
C TRP A 126 8.84 -8.84 10.08
N ILE A 127 9.48 -8.49 8.96
CA ILE A 127 8.86 -8.67 7.65
C ILE A 127 8.79 -10.16 7.35
N ASN A 128 7.58 -10.67 7.14
CA ASN A 128 7.32 -12.05 6.78
C ASN A 128 6.60 -12.12 5.43
N ASP A 129 6.24 -13.34 5.01
CA ASP A 129 5.50 -13.54 3.78
C ASP A 129 4.16 -12.78 3.79
N GLY A 130 3.90 -12.04 2.71
CA GLY A 130 2.68 -11.27 2.55
C GLY A 130 2.64 -9.94 3.29
N ALA A 131 3.68 -9.58 4.05
CA ALA A 131 3.76 -8.27 4.70
C ALA A 131 3.63 -7.13 3.67
N LEU A 132 2.84 -6.12 4.04
CA LEU A 132 2.54 -4.97 3.21
C LEU A 132 2.94 -3.69 3.93
N LEU A 133 3.77 -2.88 3.28
CA LEU A 133 4.11 -1.54 3.72
C LEU A 133 3.39 -0.55 2.80
N ARG A 134 2.45 0.24 3.34
CA ARG A 134 1.68 1.23 2.58
C ARG A 134 2.15 2.63 2.92
N MET A 135 2.50 3.42 1.92
CA MET A 135 2.87 4.81 2.08
C MET A 135 1.70 5.69 1.65
N GLN A 136 1.30 6.62 2.52
CA GLN A 136 0.21 7.56 2.25
C GLN A 136 0.60 8.99 2.64
N SER A 137 -0.07 9.96 2.04
CA SER A 137 0.00 11.36 2.46
C SER A 137 -0.49 11.49 3.90
N GLN A 138 0.28 12.16 4.75
CA GLN A 138 -0.12 12.37 6.15
C GLN A 138 -1.32 13.33 6.27
N SER A 139 -1.44 14.30 5.36
CA SER A 139 -2.48 15.32 5.40
C SER A 139 -3.82 14.84 4.83
N THR A 140 -3.78 14.01 3.78
CA THR A 140 -4.99 13.60 3.04
C THR A 140 -5.34 12.13 3.18
N GLY A 141 -4.42 11.29 3.68
CA GLY A 141 -4.58 9.83 3.70
C GLY A 141 -4.45 9.16 2.33
N GLU A 142 -4.22 9.93 1.26
CA GLU A 142 -4.11 9.41 -0.10
C GLU A 142 -2.92 8.45 -0.24
N ALA A 143 -3.15 7.30 -0.88
CA ALA A 143 -2.10 6.32 -1.10
C ALA A 143 -1.09 6.82 -2.14
N LEU A 144 0.20 6.71 -1.80
CA LEU A 144 1.33 7.16 -2.61
C LEU A 144 2.13 5.98 -3.17
N GLY A 145 2.12 4.85 -2.47
CA GLY A 145 2.82 3.65 -2.90
C GLY A 145 2.74 2.53 -1.88
N GLN A 146 3.24 1.37 -2.26
CA GLN A 146 3.31 0.21 -1.39
C GLN A 146 4.48 -0.70 -1.74
N VAL A 147 4.93 -1.47 -0.75
CA VAL A 147 5.91 -2.54 -0.88
C VAL A 147 5.29 -3.80 -0.31
N ARG A 148 5.19 -4.85 -1.13
CA ARG A 148 4.76 -6.19 -0.68
C ARG A 148 5.93 -7.14 -0.67
N ALA A 149 6.18 -7.77 0.47
CA ALA A 149 7.16 -8.83 0.62
C ALA A 149 6.53 -10.18 0.29
N GLN A 150 7.23 -10.99 -0.50
CA GLN A 150 6.86 -12.37 -0.80
C GLN A 150 8.04 -13.28 -0.47
N ALA A 151 7.84 -14.22 0.45
CA ALA A 151 8.88 -15.18 0.81
C ALA A 151 9.15 -16.13 -0.35
N ARG A 152 10.44 -16.42 -0.57
CA ARG A 152 10.91 -17.49 -1.45
C ARG A 152 11.49 -18.62 -0.62
N ALA A 153 11.76 -19.74 -1.30
CA ALA A 153 12.60 -20.78 -0.73
C ALA A 153 13.99 -20.20 -0.48
N CYS A 154 14.60 -20.58 0.65
CA CYS A 154 16.00 -20.36 0.88
C CYS A 154 16.78 -21.47 0.16
N ARG A 155 17.77 -21.09 -0.63
CA ARG A 155 18.69 -22.01 -1.31
C ARG A 155 20.02 -22.06 -0.57
#